data_AF-A0A4R2RN59-F1
#
_entry.id   AF-A0A4R2RN59-F1
#
_cell.length_a   1.000
_cell.length_b   1.000
_cell.length_c   1.000
_cell.angle_alpha   90.00
_cell.angle_beta   90.00
_cell.angle_gamma   90.00
#
_symmetry.space_group_name_H-M   'P 1'
#
loop_
_entity.id
_entity.type
_entity.pdbx_description
1 polymer ?
#
loop_
_entity_poly.entity_id
_entity_poly.type
_entity_poly.pdbx_seq_one_letter_code
_entity_poly.pdbx_strand_id
1 'polypeptide(L)'
;MIAQQVWNIILTNLKDKRTELPTAPKTKKSPLWFSVTLDGNAIIVDNAAEHKPSCKIAKPRRLTYEEFQKVYPLYLRRENGEKVSAEVISVTFNQVYYFSLIKHLGQEKSTAFPQ
;
A
#
# COMPACT_ATOMS: atom_id res chain seq x y z
N MET A 1 8.36 4.04 13.63
CA MET A 1 9.14 3.47 12.52
C MET A 1 9.45 4.56 11.50
N ILE A 2 10.62 4.52 10.88
CA ILE A 2 10.95 5.40 9.74
C ILE A 2 10.52 4.75 8.42
N ALA A 3 10.41 5.54 7.35
CA ALA A 3 9.94 5.06 6.04
C ALA A 3 10.72 3.82 5.52
N GLN A 4 12.05 3.80 5.68
CA GLN A 4 12.86 2.66 5.23
C GLN A 4 12.47 1.34 5.93
N GLN A 5 12.21 1.39 7.24
CA GLN A 5 11.83 0.21 8.01
C GLN A 5 10.49 -0.33 7.54
N VAL A 6 9.50 0.55 7.37
CA VAL A 6 8.17 0.16 6.91
C VAL A 6 8.21 -0.43 5.49
N TRP A 7 8.99 0.17 4.59
CA TRP A 7 9.18 -0.36 3.25
C TRP A 7 9.78 -1.77 3.28
N ASN A 8 10.83 -1.99 4.06
CA ASN A 8 11.49 -3.30 4.18
C ASN A 8 10.54 -4.36 4.77
N ILE A 9 9.70 -3.98 5.74
CA ILE A 9 8.66 -4.87 6.30
C ILE A 9 7.66 -5.25 5.21
N ILE A 10 7.19 -4.28 4.41
CA ILE A 10 6.29 -4.55 3.28
C ILE A 10 6.93 -5.52 2.29
N LEU A 11 8.16 -5.27 1.85
CA LEU A 11 8.88 -6.15 0.92
C LEU A 11 9.02 -7.56 1.50
N THR A 12 9.37 -7.68 2.78
CA THR A 12 9.48 -8.98 3.48
C THR A 12 8.15 -9.72 3.50
N ASN A 13 7.04 -9.02 3.76
CA ASN A 13 5.70 -9.61 3.77
C ASN A 13 5.20 -10.05 2.39
N LEU A 14 5.75 -9.47 1.31
CA LEU A 14 5.40 -9.78 -0.08
C LEU A 14 6.31 -10.83 -0.73
N LYS A 15 7.36 -11.28 -0.05
CA LYS A 15 8.34 -12.20 -0.60
C LYS A 15 7.68 -13.49 -1.12
N ASP A 16 8.08 -13.90 -2.33
CA ASP A 16 7.75 -15.18 -2.98
C ASP A 16 6.26 -15.45 -3.26
N LYS A 17 5.39 -14.43 -3.21
CA LYS A 17 3.95 -14.61 -3.52
C LYS A 17 3.30 -13.40 -4.16
N ARG A 18 2.32 -13.68 -5.04
CA ARG A 18 1.27 -12.70 -5.36
C ARG A 18 0.35 -12.56 -4.15
N THR A 19 0.10 -11.34 -3.74
CA THR A 19 -0.83 -11.03 -2.63
C THR A 19 -1.91 -10.10 -3.13
N GLU A 20 -3.17 -10.31 -2.74
CA GLU A 20 -4.24 -9.36 -3.02
C GLU A 20 -4.57 -8.54 -1.79
N LEU A 21 -4.74 -7.24 -1.99
CA LEU A 21 -5.00 -6.29 -0.92
C LEU A 21 -6.21 -5.42 -1.28
N PRO A 22 -7.05 -5.08 -0.28
CA PRO A 22 -8.08 -4.08 -0.47
C PRO A 22 -7.49 -2.66 -0.41
N THR A 23 -8.04 -1.73 -1.17
CA THR A 23 -7.73 -0.30 -0.99
C THR A 23 -8.20 0.17 0.39
N ALA A 24 -7.63 1.27 0.87
CA ALA A 24 -7.91 1.79 2.22
C ALA A 24 -8.63 3.16 2.20
N PRO A 25 -9.87 3.28 1.68
CA PRO A 25 -10.60 4.53 1.72
C PRO A 25 -10.89 4.96 3.17
N LYS A 26 -10.89 6.28 3.41
CA LYS A 26 -11.38 6.88 4.68
C LYS A 26 -12.85 7.33 4.58
N THR A 27 -13.44 7.21 3.39
CA THR A 27 -14.85 7.50 3.13
C THR A 27 -15.68 6.22 3.23
N LYS A 28 -17.01 6.34 3.17
CA LYS A 28 -17.95 5.20 3.17
C LYS A 28 -17.93 4.35 1.88
N LYS A 29 -16.93 4.53 1.00
CA LYS A 29 -16.81 3.76 -0.24
C LYS A 29 -16.29 2.37 0.06
N SER A 30 -16.85 1.36 -0.61
CA SER A 30 -16.33 0.00 -0.55
C SER A 30 -14.88 -0.04 -1.08
N PRO A 31 -13.98 -0.79 -0.43
CA PRO A 31 -12.65 -1.00 -0.94
C PRO A 31 -12.71 -1.78 -2.26
N LEU A 32 -11.74 -1.51 -3.13
CA LEU A 32 -11.48 -2.29 -4.35
C LEU A 32 -10.25 -3.16 -4.10
N TRP A 33 -10.19 -4.32 -4.74
CA TRP A 33 -9.08 -5.25 -4.60
C TRP A 33 -8.08 -5.09 -5.74
N PHE A 34 -6.80 -5.23 -5.43
CA PHE A 34 -5.71 -5.26 -6.39
C PHE A 34 -4.70 -6.33 -5.99
N SER A 35 -3.92 -6.82 -6.95
CA SER A 35 -2.82 -7.74 -6.69
C SER A 35 -1.49 -7.00 -6.65
N VAL A 36 -0.57 -7.52 -5.84
CA VAL A 36 0.81 -7.07 -5.75
C VAL A 36 1.78 -8.22 -5.87
N THR A 37 2.87 -7.97 -6.60
CA THR A 37 4.03 -8.86 -6.72
C THR A 37 5.31 -8.05 -6.58
N LEU A 38 6.41 -8.70 -6.20
CA LEU A 38 7.73 -8.09 -6.20
C LEU A 38 8.41 -8.24 -7.56
N ASP A 39 9.09 -7.18 -7.98
CA ASP A 39 10.02 -7.15 -9.11
C ASP A 39 11.31 -6.46 -8.65
N GLY A 40 12.26 -7.26 -8.17
CA GLY A 40 13.43 -6.77 -7.44
C GLY A 40 13.01 -5.97 -6.19
N ASN A 41 13.41 -4.69 -6.14
CA ASN A 41 13.06 -3.77 -5.05
C ASN A 41 11.80 -2.94 -5.32
N ALA A 42 11.10 -3.18 -6.43
CA ALA A 42 9.85 -2.51 -6.76
C ALA A 42 8.65 -3.42 -6.48
N ILE A 43 7.50 -2.80 -6.21
CA ILE A 43 6.22 -3.50 -6.09
C ILE A 43 5.44 -3.24 -7.36
N ILE A 44 4.98 -4.30 -8.02
CA ILE A 44 4.11 -4.24 -9.18
C ILE A 44 2.68 -4.43 -8.73
N VAL A 45 1.81 -3.51 -9.11
CA VAL A 45 0.37 -3.53 -8.84
C VAL A 45 -0.39 -3.87 -10.11
N ASP A 46 -1.32 -4.82 -10.01
CA ASP A 46 -2.23 -5.20 -11.09
C ASP A 46 -3.65 -5.45 -10.54
N ASN A 47 -4.57 -5.80 -11.43
CA ASN A 47 -5.94 -6.19 -11.10
C ASN A 47 -5.95 -7.42 -10.16
N ALA A 48 -6.97 -7.51 -9.32
CA ALA A 48 -7.21 -8.71 -8.51
C ALA A 48 -7.79 -9.82 -9.39
N ALA A 49 -7.19 -11.00 -9.28
CA ALA A 49 -7.63 -12.24 -9.89
C ALA A 49 -8.76 -12.89 -9.07
N GLU A 50 -8.61 -12.96 -7.75
CA GLU A 50 -9.48 -13.74 -6.85
C GLU A 50 -10.57 -12.87 -6.21
N HIS A 51 -10.18 -11.76 -5.58
CA HIS A 51 -11.11 -10.93 -4.81
C HIS A 51 -11.88 -9.94 -5.68
N LYS A 52 -13.12 -9.64 -5.27
CA LYS A 52 -14.03 -8.69 -5.94
C LYS A 52 -14.62 -7.68 -4.95
N PRO A 53 -14.93 -6.45 -5.40
CA PRO A 53 -14.69 -5.92 -6.75
C PRO A 53 -13.19 -5.63 -6.99
N SER A 54 -12.68 -6.02 -8.16
CA SER A 54 -11.31 -5.67 -8.56
C SER A 54 -11.23 -4.21 -9.00
N CYS A 55 -10.07 -3.59 -8.77
CA CYS A 55 -9.65 -2.41 -9.50
C CYS A 55 -9.72 -2.66 -11.02
N LYS A 56 -9.78 -1.57 -11.81
CA LYS A 56 -9.74 -1.58 -13.27
C LYS A 56 -8.47 -0.87 -13.74
N ILE A 57 -7.36 -1.58 -13.67
CA ILE A 57 -6.03 -1.09 -14.05
C ILE A 57 -5.77 -1.50 -15.50
N ALA A 58 -5.54 -0.52 -16.38
CA ALA A 58 -5.26 -0.78 -17.79
C ALA A 58 -3.82 -1.28 -18.05
N LYS A 59 -2.86 -0.85 -17.21
CA LYS A 59 -1.45 -1.24 -17.28
C LYS A 59 -0.89 -1.38 -15.85
N PRO A 60 -0.05 -2.39 -15.57
CA PRO A 60 0.56 -2.55 -14.26
C PRO A 60 1.24 -1.27 -13.77
N ARG A 61 1.12 -0.98 -12.47
CA ARG A 61 1.76 0.19 -11.84
C ARG A 61 2.99 -0.25 -11.07
N ARG A 62 4.11 0.42 -11.29
CA ARG A 62 5.34 0.21 -10.54
C ARG A 62 5.37 1.18 -9.37
N LEU A 63 5.59 0.67 -8.17
CA LEU A 63 5.78 1.43 -6.94
C LEU A 63 7.25 1.30 -6.51
N THR A 64 7.86 2.42 -6.16
CA THR A 64 9.27 2.50 -5.78
C THR A 64 9.44 3.12 -4.40
N TYR A 65 10.63 2.93 -3.84
CA TYR A 65 10.94 3.48 -2.53
C TYR A 65 11.03 5.02 -2.53
N GLU A 66 11.49 5.64 -3.63
CA GLU A 66 11.64 7.09 -3.73
C GLU A 66 10.29 7.82 -3.62
N GLU A 67 9.25 7.28 -4.26
CA GLU A 67 7.88 7.76 -4.08
C GLU A 67 7.37 7.44 -2.66
N PHE A 68 7.61 6.21 -2.18
CA PHE A 68 7.19 5.78 -0.85
C PHE A 68 7.69 6.71 0.26
N GLN A 69 8.96 7.12 0.22
CA GLN A 69 9.57 8.03 1.19
C GLN A 69 8.79 9.34 1.34
N LYS A 70 8.28 9.87 0.23
CA LYS A 70 7.47 11.11 0.19
C LYS A 70 6.03 10.86 0.63
N VAL A 71 5.48 9.69 0.31
CA VAL A 71 4.09 9.33 0.65
C VAL A 71 3.93 8.94 2.12
N TYR A 72 4.92 8.28 2.73
CA TYR A 72 4.83 7.78 4.11
C TYR A 72 4.47 8.86 5.16
N PRO A 73 5.13 10.02 5.23
CA PRO A 73 4.74 11.07 6.18
C PRO A 73 3.31 11.58 5.92
N LEU A 74 2.87 11.63 4.65
CA LEU A 74 1.52 12.04 4.29
C LEU A 74 0.48 10.99 4.72
N TYR A 75 0.82 9.70 4.66
CA TYR A 75 -0.01 8.64 5.23
C TYR A 75 -0.20 8.83 6.74
N LEU A 76 0.86 9.10 7.50
CA LEU A 76 0.75 9.31 8.95
C LEU A 76 -0.16 10.50 9.29
N ARG A 77 0.00 11.62 8.59
CA ARG A 77 -0.87 12.80 8.71
C ARG A 77 -2.33 12.47 8.38
N ARG A 78 -2.57 11.71 7.31
CA ARG A 78 -3.90 11.21 6.93
C ARG A 78 -4.54 10.35 8.01
N GLU A 79 -3.75 9.49 8.68
CA GLU A 79 -4.26 8.66 9.77
C GLU A 79 -4.65 9.50 11.00
N ASN A 80 -3.99 10.66 11.20
CA ASN A 80 -4.35 11.66 12.22
C ASN A 80 -5.54 12.57 11.82
N GLY A 81 -6.18 12.31 10.67
CA GLY A 81 -7.37 13.05 10.21
C GLY A 81 -7.09 14.25 9.31
N GLU A 82 -5.83 14.50 8.94
CA GLU A 82 -5.49 15.60 8.03
C GLU A 82 -5.91 15.32 6.58
N LYS A 83 -6.28 16.39 5.85
CA LYS A 83 -6.62 16.34 4.43
C LYS A 83 -5.37 16.48 3.55
N VAL A 84 -4.69 15.38 3.28
CA VAL A 84 -3.41 15.37 2.52
C VAL A 84 -3.55 15.09 1.01
N SER A 85 -4.77 14.92 0.49
CA SER A 85 -4.99 14.38 -0.86
C SER A 85 -4.32 15.21 -1.96
N ALA A 86 -4.36 16.54 -1.87
CA ALA A 86 -3.74 17.41 -2.87
C ALA A 86 -2.21 17.31 -2.85
N GLU A 87 -1.61 17.28 -1.66
CA GLU A 87 -0.16 17.14 -1.47
C GLU A 87 0.33 15.80 -2.01
N VAL A 88 -0.38 14.72 -1.71
CA VAL A 88 -0.02 13.38 -2.19
C VAL A 88 -0.14 13.25 -3.70
N ILE A 89 -1.17 13.85 -4.32
CA ILE A 89 -1.33 13.82 -5.79
C ILE A 89 -0.15 14.52 -6.48
N SER A 90 0.44 15.55 -5.87
CA SER A 90 1.66 16.20 -6.41
C SER A 90 2.89 15.29 -6.40
N VAL A 91 2.87 14.24 -5.57
CA VAL A 91 3.93 13.23 -5.48
C VAL A 91 3.69 12.07 -6.43
N THR A 92 2.48 11.49 -6.41
CA THR A 92 2.17 10.31 -7.20
C THR A 92 0.66 10.10 -7.38
N PHE A 93 0.26 9.58 -8.54
CA PHE A 93 -1.11 9.11 -8.78
C PHE A 93 -1.39 7.73 -8.16
N ASN A 94 -0.36 7.04 -7.66
CA ASN A 94 -0.45 5.68 -7.12
C ASN A 94 -0.75 5.64 -5.60
N GLN A 95 -1.12 6.77 -5.01
CA GLN A 95 -1.30 6.93 -3.56
C GLN A 95 -2.16 5.87 -2.86
N VAL A 96 -3.20 5.41 -3.55
CA VAL A 96 -4.17 4.46 -2.98
C VAL A 96 -3.49 3.12 -2.68
N TYR A 97 -2.56 2.70 -3.53
CA TYR A 97 -1.81 1.46 -3.38
C TYR A 97 -0.77 1.59 -2.26
N TYR A 98 -0.05 2.72 -2.20
CA TYR A 98 0.86 3.00 -1.09
C TYR A 98 0.14 2.99 0.27
N PHE A 99 -1.00 3.66 0.39
CA PHE A 99 -1.76 3.68 1.63
C PHE A 99 -2.26 2.29 2.04
N SER A 100 -2.68 1.48 1.07
CA SER A 100 -3.08 0.09 1.34
C SER A 100 -1.89 -0.75 1.82
N LEU A 101 -0.75 -0.69 1.13
CA LEU A 101 0.47 -1.40 1.55
C LEU A 101 0.89 -1.04 2.96
N ILE A 102 0.92 0.25 3.30
CA ILE A 102 1.30 0.69 4.65
C ILE A 102 0.30 0.18 5.68
N LYS A 103 -1.01 0.32 5.41
CA LYS A 103 -2.07 -0.09 6.34
C LYS A 103 -2.06 -1.60 6.61
N HIS A 104 -1.86 -2.42 5.58
CA HIS A 104 -2.05 -3.86 5.66
C HIS A 104 -0.77 -4.64 5.92
N LEU A 105 0.37 -4.12 5.47
CA LEU A 105 1.66 -4.82 5.50
C LEU A 105 2.78 -4.02 6.18
N GLY A 106 2.55 -2.75 6.52
CA GLY A 106 3.55 -1.86 7.11
C GLY A 106 3.65 -1.90 8.63
N GLN A 107 2.94 -2.83 9.29
CA GLN A 107 2.98 -3.03 10.74
C GLN A 107 3.87 -4.23 11.05
N GLU A 108 4.65 -4.15 12.14
CA GLU A 108 5.28 -5.34 12.70
C GLU A 108 4.17 -6.30 13.13
N LYS A 109 4.29 -7.58 12.75
CA LYS A 109 3.42 -8.61 13.31
C LYS A 109 3.70 -8.65 14.81
N SER A 110 2.82 -8.06 15.61
CA SER A 110 2.79 -8.36 17.03
C SER A 110 2.46 -9.84 17.13
N THR A 111 3.45 -10.67 17.43
CA THR A 111 3.23 -12.04 17.87
C THR A 111 2.52 -11.96 19.21
N ALA A 112 1.19 -11.83 19.16
CA ALA A 112 0.36 -12.12 20.31
C ALA A 112 0.48 -13.64 20.54
N PHE A 113 1.35 -14.01 21.47
CA PHE A 113 1.30 -15.32 22.08
C PHE A 113 -0.04 -15.42 22.82
N PRO A 114 -0.90 -16.40 22.53
CA PRO A 114 -2.01 -16.68 23.43
C PRO A 114 -1.40 -17.22 24.73
N GLN A 115 -1.79 -16.60 25.86
CA GLN A 115 -1.66 -17.20 27.19
C GLN A 115 -2.63 -18.39 27.30
#